data_AF-A0A8X6WT02-F1
#
_entry.id   AF-A0A8X6WT02-F1
#
_cell.length_a   1.000
_cell.length_b   1.000
_cell.length_c   1.000
_cell.angle_alpha   90.00
_cell.angle_beta   90.00
_cell.angle_gamma   90.00
#
_symmetry.space_group_name_H-M   'P 1'
#
loop_
_entity.id
_entity.type
_entity.pdbx_description
1 polymer ?
#
loop_
_entity_poly.entity_id
_entity_poly.type
_entity_poly.pdbx_seq_one_letter_code
_entity_poly.pdbx_strand_id
1 'polypeptide(L)'
;MKNYFSSQSHYSDLPILLPTPFDGPLTQEKKSYVLALCIPSNTKENLAAEFLNETVNGLIKCSLLPGGTKAAPSLFRILFVYFSSCKSEIMHNFMYRLLSGIMKTSPHLMSYALSFLQAVRNECQSNFHERVLSHLVEHILSIPMKQFTSNLECYLAVLECASQECASVCRPRGVLKLLQKLLNNADLKLRNAWSIGNDILSVCRSFLKYHDVQIFYYDLAEVLCLVSQNINDTDVKDRAKIYYSMLTSLSKLKVQAIFQLRASEKDATSALSSFVTGNDAGQFVSNIQKLSKPVLELVRCEQNESIKGMSTKQSDFSSILDTYYQYLENYEPIVKLPCILKHVENVDEAFADLYSIVITIHSYPATKEIASIEVPVLRNSVTSEKKEQKIYLSIVPVEPYPITLHFEAEFTCRNGCSYTCDLPSLDIKFEDLFMPLPVPVSLEQFADSWRQKLFEILWEEFSQGKSREKNSNYCQSSFCLNTKKENFTTLIDLKWKAYIVSKLNDLAYNVAMYLPPKNHLLMKISVVNGKVFANIIVDKSNILPWVTLSLQSM
;
A
#
# COMPACT_ATOMS: atom_id res chain seq x y z
N MET A 1 -43.81 -50.38 -20.46
CA MET A 1 -42.53 -50.65 -19.76
C MET A 1 -42.52 -51.97 -18.98
N LYS A 2 -43.46 -52.25 -18.05
CA LYS A 2 -43.60 -53.59 -17.42
C LYS A 2 -43.61 -54.72 -18.47
N ASN A 3 -44.34 -54.53 -19.57
CA ASN A 3 -44.44 -55.50 -20.68
C ASN A 3 -43.14 -55.68 -21.51
N TYR A 4 -42.23 -54.69 -21.51
CA TYR A 4 -40.96 -54.77 -22.25
C TYR A 4 -39.90 -55.52 -21.45
N PHE A 5 -39.79 -55.24 -20.16
CA PHE A 5 -38.89 -55.99 -19.28
C PHE A 5 -39.43 -57.38 -18.91
N SER A 6 -40.76 -57.57 -18.87
CA SER A 6 -41.36 -58.89 -18.67
C SER A 6 -41.27 -59.81 -19.90
N SER A 7 -40.94 -59.28 -21.09
CA SER A 7 -40.75 -60.08 -22.31
C SER A 7 -39.29 -60.47 -22.56
N GLN A 8 -38.33 -59.89 -21.83
CA GLN A 8 -36.94 -60.33 -21.81
C GLN A 8 -36.70 -61.15 -20.54
N SER A 9 -36.59 -62.47 -20.68
CA SER A 9 -36.53 -63.46 -19.60
C SER A 9 -35.40 -63.29 -18.56
N HIS A 10 -34.47 -62.35 -18.78
CA HIS A 10 -33.33 -62.06 -17.90
C HIS A 10 -33.54 -60.86 -16.96
N TYR A 11 -34.70 -60.20 -16.99
CA TYR A 11 -34.91 -58.89 -16.36
C TYR A 11 -36.22 -58.75 -15.55
N SER A 12 -36.70 -59.83 -14.93
CA SER A 12 -37.97 -59.87 -14.19
C SER A 12 -38.05 -58.88 -13.00
N ASP A 13 -36.92 -58.52 -12.39
CA ASP A 13 -36.88 -57.75 -11.13
C ASP A 13 -36.65 -56.25 -11.34
N LEU A 14 -36.34 -55.81 -12.57
CA LEU A 14 -36.15 -54.39 -12.91
C LEU A 14 -37.35 -53.47 -12.64
N PRO A 15 -38.62 -53.91 -12.70
CA PRO A 15 -39.76 -53.07 -12.35
C PRO A 15 -39.74 -52.56 -10.90
N ILE A 16 -39.06 -53.26 -9.97
CA ILE A 16 -38.92 -52.85 -8.55
C ILE A 16 -38.00 -51.63 -8.42
N LEU A 17 -37.07 -51.46 -9.36
CA LEU A 17 -36.10 -50.38 -9.39
C LEU A 17 -36.66 -49.09 -10.00
N LEU A 18 -37.87 -49.09 -10.55
CA LEU A 18 -38.49 -47.86 -11.06
C LEU A 18 -38.77 -46.88 -9.90
N PRO A 19 -38.36 -45.60 -10.02
CA PRO A 19 -38.67 -44.58 -9.02
C PRO A 19 -40.18 -44.45 -8.78
N THR A 20 -40.57 -44.40 -7.51
CA THR A 20 -41.95 -44.20 -7.06
C THR A 20 -42.12 -42.82 -6.42
N PRO A 21 -43.35 -42.28 -6.34
CA PRO A 21 -43.60 -40.98 -5.68
C PRO A 21 -43.22 -40.94 -4.19
N PHE A 22 -43.07 -42.10 -3.55
CA PHE A 22 -42.67 -42.23 -2.14
C PHE A 22 -41.16 -42.29 -1.95
N ASP A 23 -40.39 -42.46 -3.02
CA ASP A 23 -38.93 -42.45 -2.94
C ASP A 23 -38.43 -41.01 -2.76
N GLY A 24 -37.57 -40.79 -1.76
CA GLY A 24 -36.85 -39.52 -1.60
C GLY A 24 -35.83 -39.28 -2.74
N PRO A 25 -35.35 -38.04 -2.94
CA PRO A 25 -34.48 -37.70 -4.08
C PRO A 25 -33.22 -38.56 -4.23
N LEU A 26 -32.55 -38.88 -3.12
CA LEU A 26 -31.36 -39.75 -3.11
C LEU A 26 -31.70 -41.20 -3.47
N THR A 27 -32.88 -41.68 -3.06
CA THR A 27 -33.35 -43.03 -3.41
C THR A 27 -33.70 -43.10 -4.89
N GLN A 28 -34.37 -42.06 -5.41
CA GLN A 28 -34.64 -41.94 -6.85
C GLN A 28 -33.34 -41.86 -7.66
N GLU A 29 -32.33 -41.12 -7.19
CA GLU A 29 -30.98 -41.05 -7.79
C GLU A 29 -30.35 -42.43 -7.88
N LYS A 30 -30.25 -43.16 -6.76
CA LYS A 30 -29.62 -44.50 -6.72
C LYS A 30 -30.35 -45.52 -7.60
N LYS A 31 -31.69 -45.53 -7.53
CA LYS A 31 -32.53 -46.39 -8.39
C LYS A 31 -32.31 -46.08 -9.86
N SER A 32 -32.35 -44.80 -10.23
CA SER A 32 -32.14 -44.36 -11.60
C SER A 32 -30.72 -44.62 -12.10
N TYR A 33 -29.71 -44.54 -11.22
CA TYR A 33 -28.32 -44.85 -11.54
C TYR A 33 -28.13 -46.32 -11.91
N VAL A 34 -28.65 -47.23 -11.08
CA VAL A 34 -28.63 -48.68 -11.38
C VAL A 34 -29.36 -48.95 -12.69
N LEU A 35 -30.52 -48.34 -12.87
CA LEU A 35 -31.28 -48.43 -14.11
C LEU A 35 -30.49 -47.94 -15.33
N ALA A 36 -29.76 -46.83 -15.23
CA ALA A 36 -28.94 -46.29 -16.31
C ALA A 36 -27.79 -47.23 -16.70
N LEU A 37 -27.18 -47.93 -15.73
CA LEU A 37 -26.14 -48.93 -15.99
C LEU A 37 -26.69 -50.20 -16.64
N CYS A 38 -27.96 -50.51 -16.41
CA CYS A 38 -28.61 -51.71 -16.94
C CYS A 38 -29.16 -51.53 -18.36
N ILE A 39 -29.04 -50.35 -18.98
CA ILE A 39 -29.53 -50.10 -20.35
C ILE A 39 -28.60 -50.80 -21.35
N PRO A 40 -29.08 -51.81 -22.11
CA PRO A 40 -28.29 -52.45 -23.15
C PRO A 40 -27.92 -51.45 -24.25
N SER A 41 -26.69 -51.52 -24.76
CA SER A 41 -26.20 -50.65 -25.84
C SER A 41 -27.00 -50.75 -27.16
N ASN A 42 -27.84 -51.78 -27.30
CA ASN A 42 -28.69 -52.03 -28.48
C ASN A 42 -30.19 -51.71 -28.22
N THR A 43 -30.50 -50.91 -27.19
CA THR A 43 -31.87 -50.48 -26.91
C THR A 43 -32.33 -49.50 -27.97
N LYS A 44 -33.54 -49.69 -28.53
CA LYS A 44 -34.12 -48.73 -29.48
C LYS A 44 -34.15 -47.34 -28.85
N GLU A 45 -33.64 -46.33 -29.56
CA GLU A 45 -33.44 -44.97 -29.05
C GLU A 45 -34.70 -44.36 -28.41
N ASN A 46 -35.87 -44.61 -28.99
CA ASN A 46 -37.16 -44.13 -28.47
C ASN A 46 -37.49 -44.71 -27.09
N LEU A 47 -37.17 -45.98 -26.84
CA LEU A 47 -37.43 -46.64 -25.55
C LEU A 47 -36.48 -46.09 -24.47
N ALA A 48 -35.23 -45.78 -24.81
CA ALA A 48 -34.29 -45.17 -23.89
C ALA A 48 -34.72 -43.76 -23.47
N ALA A 49 -35.23 -42.95 -24.42
CA ALA A 49 -35.74 -41.61 -24.13
C ALA A 49 -37.01 -41.63 -23.27
N GLU A 50 -37.94 -42.54 -23.54
CA GLU A 50 -39.13 -42.76 -22.69
C GLU A 50 -38.72 -43.20 -21.27
N PHE A 51 -37.70 -44.05 -21.16
CA PHE A 51 -37.16 -44.53 -19.90
C PHE A 51 -36.51 -43.42 -19.06
N LEU A 52 -35.72 -42.53 -19.67
CA LEU A 52 -35.22 -41.34 -18.99
C LEU A 52 -36.36 -40.46 -18.49
N ASN A 53 -37.37 -40.23 -19.35
CA ASN A 53 -38.49 -39.37 -19.00
C ASN A 53 -39.24 -39.93 -17.78
N GLU A 54 -39.57 -41.22 -17.75
CA GLU A 54 -40.25 -41.83 -16.60
C GLU A 54 -39.39 -41.80 -15.31
N THR A 55 -38.09 -42.07 -15.40
CA THR A 55 -37.21 -42.10 -14.23
C THR A 55 -36.91 -40.71 -13.65
N VAL A 56 -36.81 -39.70 -14.50
CA VAL A 56 -36.38 -38.35 -14.10
C VAL A 56 -37.55 -37.39 -13.86
N ASN A 57 -38.76 -37.70 -14.33
CA ASN A 57 -39.95 -36.86 -14.13
C ASN A 57 -40.28 -36.58 -12.66
N GLY A 58 -40.07 -37.54 -11.77
CA GLY A 58 -40.22 -37.34 -10.32
C GLY A 58 -39.26 -36.27 -9.81
N LEU A 59 -37.97 -36.42 -10.13
CA LEU A 59 -36.91 -35.48 -9.76
C LEU A 59 -37.10 -34.09 -10.39
N ILE A 60 -37.58 -34.00 -11.64
CA ILE A 60 -37.90 -32.72 -12.30
C ILE A 60 -38.98 -32.00 -11.50
N LYS A 61 -40.10 -32.67 -11.20
CA LYS A 61 -41.20 -32.06 -10.43
C LYS A 61 -40.74 -31.62 -9.04
N CYS A 62 -39.96 -32.44 -8.33
CA CYS A 62 -39.41 -32.09 -7.02
C CYS A 62 -38.43 -30.91 -7.07
N SER A 63 -37.64 -30.78 -8.15
CA SER A 63 -36.63 -29.71 -8.29
C SER A 63 -37.26 -28.36 -8.67
N LEU A 64 -38.41 -28.38 -9.35
CA LEU A 64 -39.15 -27.18 -9.74
C LEU A 64 -39.96 -26.54 -8.60
N LEU A 65 -40.19 -27.26 -7.50
CA LEU A 65 -40.91 -26.73 -6.33
C LEU A 65 -40.04 -25.76 -5.51
N PRO A 66 -40.66 -24.78 -4.80
CA PRO A 66 -39.94 -23.92 -3.86
C PRO A 66 -39.30 -24.77 -2.75
N GLY A 67 -37.96 -24.76 -2.66
CA GLY A 67 -37.19 -25.63 -1.75
C GLY A 67 -36.61 -26.91 -2.38
N GLY A 68 -36.81 -27.10 -3.69
CA GLY A 68 -36.29 -28.21 -4.50
C GLY A 68 -34.76 -28.26 -4.67
N THR A 69 -34.00 -27.37 -4.02
CA THR A 69 -32.53 -27.34 -4.07
C THR A 69 -31.90 -28.63 -3.55
N LYS A 70 -32.60 -29.39 -2.70
CA LYS A 70 -32.13 -30.71 -2.23
C LYS A 70 -32.29 -31.81 -3.27
N ALA A 71 -33.23 -31.68 -4.22
CA ALA A 71 -33.47 -32.65 -5.28
C ALA A 71 -32.69 -32.33 -6.57
N ALA A 72 -32.33 -31.06 -6.77
CA ALA A 72 -31.60 -30.60 -7.96
C ALA A 72 -30.25 -31.31 -8.17
N PRO A 73 -29.37 -31.52 -7.17
CA PRO A 73 -28.12 -32.25 -7.37
C PRO A 73 -28.35 -33.66 -7.91
N SER A 74 -29.34 -34.38 -7.35
CA SER A 74 -29.73 -35.72 -7.79
C SER A 74 -30.21 -35.73 -9.23
N LEU A 75 -31.02 -34.74 -9.63
CA LEU A 75 -31.47 -34.54 -11.01
C LEU A 75 -30.29 -34.36 -11.98
N PHE A 76 -29.37 -33.44 -11.70
CA PHE A 76 -28.28 -33.16 -12.64
C PHE A 76 -27.23 -34.26 -12.69
N ARG A 77 -26.97 -34.96 -11.57
CA ARG A 77 -26.12 -36.16 -11.56
C ARG A 77 -26.70 -37.28 -12.40
N ILE A 78 -28.01 -37.54 -12.28
CA ILE A 78 -28.62 -38.61 -13.06
C ILE A 78 -28.62 -38.24 -14.54
N LEU A 79 -28.95 -37.00 -14.90
CA LEU A 79 -28.84 -36.51 -16.28
C LEU A 79 -27.42 -36.71 -16.83
N PHE A 80 -26.38 -36.47 -16.01
CA PHE A 80 -24.99 -36.68 -16.42
C PHE A 80 -24.68 -38.15 -16.71
N VAL A 81 -25.12 -39.06 -15.83
CA VAL A 81 -24.91 -40.50 -16.04
C VAL A 81 -25.62 -40.98 -17.30
N TYR A 82 -26.85 -40.53 -17.56
CA TYR A 82 -27.55 -40.87 -18.80
C TYR A 82 -26.88 -40.27 -20.03
N PHE A 83 -26.40 -39.04 -19.95
CA PHE A 83 -25.65 -38.38 -21.03
C PHE A 83 -24.38 -39.17 -21.37
N SER A 84 -23.61 -39.58 -20.35
CA SER A 84 -22.35 -40.32 -20.53
C SER A 84 -22.57 -41.75 -21.03
N SER A 85 -23.63 -42.42 -20.57
CA SER A 85 -23.92 -43.82 -20.92
C SER A 85 -24.64 -43.99 -22.27
N CYS A 86 -25.43 -43.01 -22.72
CA CYS A 86 -26.26 -43.12 -23.93
C CYS A 86 -25.91 -42.04 -24.96
N LYS A 87 -25.25 -42.42 -26.07
CA LYS A 87 -24.84 -41.49 -27.16
C LYS A 87 -25.95 -41.17 -28.18
N SER A 88 -27.22 -41.33 -27.81
CA SER A 88 -28.34 -41.17 -28.76
C SER A 88 -28.69 -39.70 -29.02
N GLU A 89 -28.93 -39.35 -30.28
CA GLU A 89 -29.30 -37.99 -30.68
C GLU A 89 -30.67 -37.56 -30.14
N ILE A 90 -31.63 -38.49 -30.07
CA ILE A 90 -32.97 -38.24 -29.51
C ILE A 90 -32.85 -37.87 -28.03
N MET A 91 -31.98 -38.56 -27.30
CA MET A 91 -31.72 -38.30 -25.90
C MET A 91 -31.07 -36.93 -25.68
N HIS A 92 -30.06 -36.59 -26.47
CA HIS A 92 -29.46 -35.25 -26.45
C HIS A 92 -30.51 -34.17 -26.76
N ASN A 93 -31.37 -34.37 -27.75
CA ASN A 93 -32.43 -33.40 -28.07
C ASN A 93 -33.46 -33.26 -26.94
N PHE A 94 -33.80 -34.35 -26.23
CA PHE A 94 -34.65 -34.28 -25.04
C PHE A 94 -33.98 -33.47 -23.91
N MET A 95 -32.71 -33.79 -23.59
CA MET A 95 -31.94 -33.07 -22.57
C MET A 95 -31.75 -31.59 -22.93
N TYR A 96 -31.50 -31.28 -24.20
CA TYR A 96 -31.44 -29.92 -24.71
C TYR A 96 -32.73 -29.14 -24.41
N ARG A 97 -33.90 -29.73 -24.72
CA ARG A 97 -35.20 -29.11 -24.47
C ARG A 97 -35.47 -28.94 -22.98
N LEU A 98 -35.13 -29.94 -22.16
CA LEU A 98 -35.30 -29.91 -20.71
C LEU A 98 -34.45 -28.79 -20.09
N LEU A 99 -33.15 -28.75 -20.40
CA LEU A 99 -32.21 -27.75 -19.88
C LEU A 99 -32.60 -26.34 -20.34
N SER A 100 -32.93 -26.18 -21.61
CA SER A 100 -33.40 -24.89 -22.15
C SER A 100 -34.69 -24.43 -21.50
N GLY A 101 -35.60 -25.35 -21.14
CA GLY A 101 -36.80 -25.05 -20.37
C GLY A 101 -36.48 -24.60 -18.95
N ILE A 102 -35.73 -25.42 -18.22
CA ILE A 102 -35.33 -25.15 -16.82
C ILE A 102 -34.64 -23.80 -16.69
N MET A 103 -33.68 -23.49 -17.57
CA MET A 103 -32.91 -22.25 -17.49
C MET A 103 -33.72 -21.00 -17.85
N LYS A 104 -34.84 -21.15 -18.57
CA LYS A 104 -35.78 -20.04 -18.85
C LYS A 104 -36.78 -19.82 -17.72
N THR A 105 -37.24 -20.90 -17.08
CA THR A 105 -38.36 -20.84 -16.12
C THR A 105 -37.92 -20.84 -14.67
N SER A 106 -36.70 -21.27 -14.35
CA SER A 106 -36.29 -21.60 -12.98
C SER A 106 -34.85 -21.15 -12.69
N PRO A 107 -34.64 -19.85 -12.38
CA PRO A 107 -33.33 -19.27 -12.12
C PRO A 107 -32.55 -19.97 -10.99
N HIS A 108 -33.23 -20.47 -9.96
CA HIS A 108 -32.61 -21.17 -8.82
C HIS A 108 -31.92 -22.49 -9.19
N LEU A 109 -32.20 -23.05 -10.38
CA LEU A 109 -31.56 -24.26 -10.90
C LEU A 109 -30.36 -23.97 -11.82
N MET A 110 -30.10 -22.69 -12.13
CA MET A 110 -29.10 -22.28 -13.11
C MET A 110 -27.69 -22.75 -12.76
N SER A 111 -27.26 -22.61 -11.50
CA SER A 111 -25.92 -23.02 -11.05
C SER A 111 -25.69 -24.52 -11.23
N TYR A 112 -26.70 -25.35 -10.98
CA TYR A 112 -26.63 -26.80 -11.19
C TYR A 112 -26.60 -27.15 -12.68
N ALA A 113 -27.36 -26.44 -13.52
CA ALA A 113 -27.33 -26.60 -14.97
C ALA A 113 -25.95 -26.23 -15.54
N LEU A 114 -25.34 -25.13 -15.09
CA LEU A 114 -24.00 -24.73 -15.50
C LEU A 114 -22.94 -25.75 -15.05
N SER A 115 -23.04 -26.27 -13.83
CA SER A 115 -22.15 -27.34 -13.33
C SER A 115 -22.26 -28.60 -14.18
N PHE A 116 -23.48 -29.00 -14.56
CA PHE A 116 -23.71 -30.10 -15.50
C PHE A 116 -23.05 -29.83 -16.87
N LEU A 117 -23.24 -28.65 -17.45
CA LEU A 117 -22.63 -28.31 -18.74
C LEU A 117 -21.10 -28.32 -18.67
N GLN A 118 -20.51 -27.86 -17.57
CA GLN A 118 -19.07 -27.91 -17.36
C GLN A 118 -18.56 -29.35 -17.22
N ALA A 119 -19.29 -30.23 -16.53
CA ALA A 119 -18.97 -31.65 -16.44
C ALA A 119 -19.02 -32.33 -17.82
N VAL A 120 -20.07 -32.04 -18.62
CA VAL A 120 -20.20 -32.53 -20.00
C VAL A 120 -19.04 -32.04 -20.86
N ARG A 121 -18.65 -30.77 -20.75
CA ARG A 121 -17.49 -30.21 -21.48
C ARG A 121 -16.18 -30.94 -21.17
N ASN A 122 -15.96 -31.29 -19.91
CA ASN A 122 -14.71 -31.90 -19.46
C ASN A 122 -14.62 -33.40 -19.78
N GLU A 123 -15.74 -34.12 -19.63
CA GLU A 123 -15.75 -35.60 -19.70
C GLU A 123 -16.29 -36.15 -21.02
N CYS A 124 -17.06 -35.37 -21.78
CA CYS A 124 -17.70 -35.82 -23.02
C CYS A 124 -17.26 -34.96 -24.21
N GLN A 125 -16.65 -35.59 -25.22
CA GLN A 125 -16.31 -34.93 -26.49
C GLN A 125 -17.57 -34.68 -27.33
N SER A 126 -18.41 -33.73 -26.92
CA SER A 126 -19.66 -33.37 -27.60
C SER A 126 -19.85 -31.86 -27.70
N ASN A 127 -20.37 -31.41 -28.84
CA ASN A 127 -20.75 -30.01 -29.07
C ASN A 127 -22.09 -29.64 -28.39
N PHE A 128 -22.61 -30.51 -27.53
CA PHE A 128 -23.87 -30.32 -26.84
C PHE A 128 -23.84 -29.08 -25.94
N HIS A 129 -22.76 -28.90 -25.19
CA HIS A 129 -22.59 -27.78 -24.29
C HIS A 129 -22.60 -26.44 -25.04
N GLU A 130 -21.84 -26.32 -26.14
CA GLU A 130 -21.83 -25.15 -27.02
C GLU A 130 -23.22 -24.83 -27.59
N ARG A 131 -23.95 -25.85 -28.04
CA ARG A 131 -25.30 -25.69 -28.58
C ARG A 131 -26.27 -25.13 -27.55
N VAL A 132 -26.24 -25.65 -26.32
CA VAL A 132 -27.07 -25.18 -25.22
C VAL A 132 -26.70 -23.74 -24.84
N LEU A 133 -25.40 -23.45 -24.66
CA LEU A 133 -24.92 -22.12 -24.30
C LEU A 133 -25.24 -21.08 -25.38
N SER A 134 -25.09 -21.42 -26.66
CA SER A 134 -25.40 -20.50 -27.76
C SER A 134 -26.88 -20.08 -27.76
N HIS A 135 -27.80 -21.04 -27.56
CA HIS A 135 -29.23 -20.76 -27.47
C HIS A 135 -29.60 -19.90 -26.25
N LEU A 136 -28.91 -20.11 -25.12
CA LEU A 136 -29.10 -19.27 -23.94
C LEU A 136 -28.59 -17.86 -24.14
N VAL A 137 -27.40 -17.69 -24.74
CA VAL A 137 -26.85 -16.37 -25.05
C VAL A 137 -27.80 -15.61 -25.98
N GLU A 138 -28.30 -16.25 -27.04
CA GLU A 138 -29.32 -15.63 -27.91
C GLU A 138 -30.58 -15.23 -27.13
N HIS A 139 -31.05 -16.10 -26.25
CA HIS A 139 -32.19 -15.79 -25.41
C HIS A 139 -31.90 -14.58 -24.51
N ILE A 140 -30.78 -14.57 -23.76
CA ILE A 140 -30.39 -13.49 -22.86
C ILE A 140 -30.28 -12.16 -23.61
N LEU A 141 -29.67 -12.16 -24.80
CA LEU A 141 -29.54 -10.95 -25.64
C LEU A 141 -30.89 -10.43 -26.15
N SER A 142 -31.93 -11.28 -26.22
CA SER A 142 -33.28 -10.91 -26.63
C SER A 142 -34.20 -10.43 -25.50
N ILE A 143 -33.81 -10.63 -24.22
CA ILE A 143 -34.65 -10.29 -23.06
C ILE A 143 -34.71 -8.76 -22.85
N PRO A 144 -35.89 -8.17 -22.61
CA PRO A 144 -36.00 -6.76 -22.24
C PRO A 144 -35.25 -6.43 -20.94
N MET A 145 -34.59 -5.26 -20.86
CA MET A 145 -33.74 -4.89 -19.71
C MET A 145 -34.41 -5.04 -18.34
N LYS A 146 -35.71 -4.74 -18.24
CA LYS A 146 -36.48 -4.87 -16.98
C LYS A 146 -36.57 -6.30 -16.45
N GLN A 147 -36.63 -7.29 -17.35
CA GLN A 147 -36.69 -8.71 -16.98
C GLN A 147 -35.29 -9.29 -16.77
N PHE A 148 -34.30 -8.78 -17.51
CA PHE A 148 -32.90 -9.15 -17.34
C PHE A 148 -32.41 -8.87 -15.91
N THR A 149 -32.77 -7.72 -15.36
CA THR A 149 -32.35 -7.29 -14.02
C THR A 149 -32.91 -8.13 -12.88
N SER A 150 -34.03 -8.83 -13.09
CA SER A 150 -34.63 -9.69 -12.05
C SER A 150 -33.81 -10.94 -11.75
N ASN A 151 -33.03 -11.43 -12.70
CA ASN A 151 -32.21 -12.64 -12.58
C ASN A 151 -30.76 -12.40 -13.00
N LEU A 152 -30.26 -11.19 -12.72
CA LEU A 152 -28.99 -10.68 -13.24
C LEU A 152 -27.80 -11.60 -12.95
N GLU A 153 -27.61 -11.99 -11.68
CA GLU A 153 -26.48 -12.85 -11.26
C GLU A 153 -26.47 -14.18 -12.03
N CYS A 154 -27.65 -14.79 -12.23
CA CYS A 154 -27.79 -16.04 -12.99
C CYS A 154 -27.39 -15.86 -14.46
N TYR A 155 -27.84 -14.76 -15.09
CA TYR A 155 -27.50 -14.48 -16.47
C TYR A 155 -26.01 -14.12 -16.65
N LEU A 156 -25.42 -13.36 -15.73
CA LEU A 156 -23.99 -13.06 -15.77
C LEU A 156 -23.15 -14.33 -15.63
N ALA A 157 -23.54 -15.28 -14.76
CA ALA A 157 -22.87 -16.58 -14.65
C ALA A 157 -22.94 -17.40 -15.96
N VAL A 158 -24.07 -17.37 -16.67
CA VAL A 158 -24.21 -18.00 -17.99
C VAL A 158 -23.30 -17.32 -19.02
N LEU A 159 -23.27 -15.98 -19.03
CA LEU A 159 -22.42 -15.20 -19.94
C LEU A 159 -20.93 -15.42 -19.67
N GLU A 160 -20.54 -15.54 -18.40
CA GLU A 160 -19.18 -15.89 -18.01
C GLU A 160 -18.81 -17.28 -18.55
N CYS A 161 -19.65 -18.29 -18.31
CA CYS A 161 -19.43 -19.64 -18.82
C CYS A 161 -19.32 -19.64 -20.35
N ALA A 162 -20.26 -18.98 -21.05
CA ALA A 162 -20.26 -18.88 -22.50
C ALA A 162 -19.02 -18.14 -23.05
N SER A 163 -18.48 -17.15 -22.32
CA SER A 163 -17.28 -16.42 -22.72
C SER A 163 -15.98 -17.23 -22.69
N GLN A 164 -16.02 -18.45 -22.15
CA GLN A 164 -14.91 -19.40 -22.26
C GLN A 164 -14.91 -20.18 -23.58
N GLU A 165 -16.04 -20.17 -24.29
CA GLU A 165 -16.21 -20.87 -25.57
C GLU A 165 -15.89 -19.97 -26.76
N CYS A 166 -15.93 -20.54 -27.98
CA CYS A 166 -15.62 -19.81 -29.21
C CYS A 166 -16.56 -18.61 -29.45
N ALA A 167 -16.09 -17.63 -30.23
CA ALA A 167 -16.79 -16.36 -30.46
C ALA A 167 -18.19 -16.51 -31.08
N SER A 168 -18.45 -17.59 -31.83
CA SER A 168 -19.78 -17.90 -32.38
C SER A 168 -20.82 -18.25 -31.31
N VAL A 169 -20.39 -18.83 -30.18
CA VAL A 169 -21.26 -19.17 -29.05
C VAL A 169 -21.50 -17.94 -28.19
N CYS A 170 -20.42 -17.30 -27.71
CA CYS A 170 -20.52 -16.19 -26.75
C CYS A 170 -21.05 -14.89 -27.36
N ARG A 171 -20.78 -14.64 -28.65
CA ARG A 171 -21.11 -13.37 -29.33
C ARG A 171 -20.61 -12.13 -28.55
N PRO A 172 -19.28 -11.94 -28.39
CA PRO A 172 -18.70 -10.94 -27.49
C PRO A 172 -19.29 -9.53 -27.62
N ARG A 173 -19.42 -9.01 -28.85
CA ARG A 173 -20.00 -7.66 -29.09
C ARG A 173 -21.44 -7.53 -28.61
N GLY A 174 -22.26 -8.58 -28.76
CA GLY A 174 -23.63 -8.58 -28.28
C GLY A 174 -23.69 -8.50 -26.75
N VAL A 175 -22.85 -9.31 -26.09
CA VAL A 175 -22.71 -9.34 -24.64
C VAL A 175 -22.20 -8.01 -24.10
N LEU A 176 -21.15 -7.44 -24.68
CA LEU A 176 -20.58 -6.17 -24.24
C LEU A 176 -21.58 -5.03 -24.38
N LYS A 177 -22.31 -4.95 -25.50
CA LYS A 177 -23.39 -3.95 -25.67
C LYS A 177 -24.53 -4.12 -24.66
N LEU A 178 -24.87 -5.36 -24.29
CA LEU A 178 -25.83 -5.64 -23.22
C LEU A 178 -25.32 -5.09 -21.88
N LEU A 179 -24.05 -5.33 -21.55
CA LEU A 179 -23.41 -4.83 -20.32
C LEU A 179 -23.31 -3.30 -20.30
N GLN A 180 -22.99 -2.66 -21.42
CA GLN A 180 -23.02 -1.19 -21.55
C GLN A 180 -24.42 -0.63 -21.27
N LYS A 181 -25.47 -1.25 -21.85
CA LYS A 181 -26.86 -0.86 -21.59
C LYS A 181 -27.25 -1.03 -20.12
N LEU A 182 -26.78 -2.09 -19.46
CA LEU A 182 -26.99 -2.31 -18.04
C LEU A 182 -26.33 -1.20 -17.21
N LEU A 183 -25.07 -0.89 -17.48
CA LEU A 183 -24.27 0.08 -16.73
C LEU A 183 -24.72 1.53 -16.94
N ASN A 184 -25.26 1.87 -18.10
CA ASN A 184 -25.77 3.21 -18.42
C ASN A 184 -27.18 3.47 -17.88
N ASN A 185 -27.87 2.46 -17.36
CA ASN A 185 -29.26 2.59 -16.92
C ASN A 185 -29.32 3.08 -15.46
N ALA A 186 -29.43 4.40 -15.29
CA ALA A 186 -29.43 5.08 -14.00
C ALA A 186 -30.57 4.67 -13.05
N ASP A 187 -31.67 4.13 -13.58
CA ASP A 187 -32.84 3.71 -12.78
C ASP A 187 -32.58 2.38 -12.04
N LEU A 188 -31.54 1.64 -12.44
CA LEU A 188 -31.16 0.39 -11.80
C LEU A 188 -30.25 0.69 -10.62
N LYS A 189 -30.86 0.93 -9.44
CA LYS A 189 -30.14 0.77 -8.19
C LYS A 189 -29.74 -0.70 -8.06
N LEU A 190 -28.56 -1.04 -8.56
CA LEU A 190 -27.99 -2.38 -8.48
C LEU A 190 -27.88 -2.75 -6.99
N ARG A 191 -28.83 -3.55 -6.49
CA ARG A 191 -28.72 -4.19 -5.18
C ARG A 191 -27.45 -5.05 -5.22
N ASN A 192 -26.57 -4.91 -4.23
CA ASN A 192 -25.27 -5.58 -4.19
C ASN A 192 -24.32 -5.16 -5.34
N ALA A 193 -24.05 -3.86 -5.48
CA ALA A 193 -23.12 -3.33 -6.49
C ALA A 193 -21.75 -4.03 -6.50
N TRP A 194 -21.26 -4.52 -5.35
CA TRP A 194 -20.04 -5.31 -5.25
C TRP A 194 -20.12 -6.67 -5.95
N SER A 195 -21.19 -7.46 -5.72
CA SER A 195 -21.30 -8.80 -6.34
C SER A 195 -21.48 -8.68 -7.85
N ILE A 196 -22.40 -7.82 -8.28
CA ILE A 196 -22.67 -7.57 -9.70
C ILE A 196 -21.42 -7.03 -10.42
N GLY A 197 -20.68 -6.12 -9.77
CA GLY A 197 -19.42 -5.61 -10.31
C GLY A 197 -18.38 -6.70 -10.52
N ASN A 198 -18.25 -7.62 -9.56
CA ASN A 198 -17.39 -8.79 -9.68
C ASN A 198 -17.85 -9.73 -10.82
N ASP A 199 -19.14 -10.00 -10.93
CA ASP A 199 -19.69 -10.85 -11.99
C ASP A 199 -19.42 -10.26 -13.39
N ILE A 200 -19.62 -8.95 -13.57
CA ILE A 200 -19.30 -8.24 -14.82
C ILE A 200 -17.80 -8.34 -15.11
N LEU A 201 -16.94 -8.12 -14.11
CA LEU A 201 -15.50 -8.24 -14.26
C LEU A 201 -15.05 -9.67 -14.57
N SER A 202 -15.73 -10.70 -14.07
CA SER A 202 -15.46 -12.11 -14.40
C SER A 202 -15.75 -12.41 -15.87
N VAL A 203 -16.84 -11.86 -16.43
CA VAL A 203 -17.12 -11.91 -17.88
C VAL A 203 -16.01 -11.20 -18.67
N CYS A 204 -15.64 -9.98 -18.27
CA CYS A 204 -14.59 -9.21 -18.93
C CYS A 204 -13.22 -9.93 -18.89
N ARG A 205 -12.87 -10.52 -17.73
CA ARG A 205 -11.67 -11.33 -17.54
C ARG A 205 -11.66 -12.53 -18.47
N SER A 206 -12.79 -13.22 -18.62
CA SER A 206 -12.90 -14.37 -19.51
C SER A 206 -12.72 -13.98 -20.98
N PHE A 207 -13.23 -12.81 -21.41
CA PHE A 207 -12.90 -12.26 -22.73
C PHE A 207 -11.40 -11.97 -22.90
N LEU A 208 -10.77 -11.31 -21.93
CA LEU A 208 -9.32 -11.04 -21.95
C LEU A 208 -8.49 -12.33 -22.02
N LYS A 209 -8.99 -13.41 -21.42
CA LYS A 209 -8.28 -14.69 -21.32
C LYS A 209 -8.43 -15.60 -22.55
N TYR A 210 -9.63 -15.71 -23.11
CA TYR A 210 -9.93 -16.75 -24.12
C TYR A 210 -10.10 -16.21 -25.55
N HIS A 211 -10.32 -14.91 -25.73
CA HIS A 211 -10.68 -14.35 -27.03
C HIS A 211 -9.61 -13.44 -27.63
N ASP A 212 -9.76 -13.18 -28.93
CA ASP A 212 -9.03 -12.10 -29.58
C ASP A 212 -9.72 -10.76 -29.35
N VAL A 213 -9.25 -10.04 -28.33
CA VAL A 213 -9.82 -8.76 -27.91
C VAL A 213 -9.69 -7.66 -28.97
N GLN A 214 -8.80 -7.79 -29.96
CA GLN A 214 -8.67 -6.79 -31.03
C GLN A 214 -9.96 -6.63 -31.85
N ILE A 215 -10.79 -7.68 -31.91
CA ILE A 215 -12.05 -7.68 -32.65
C ILE A 215 -13.11 -6.78 -31.98
N PHE A 216 -13.08 -6.63 -30.67
CA PHE A 216 -14.10 -5.91 -29.88
C PHE A 216 -13.46 -5.02 -28.80
N TYR A 217 -12.25 -4.52 -29.09
CA TYR A 217 -11.42 -3.75 -28.18
C TYR A 217 -12.19 -2.58 -27.56
N TYR A 218 -12.84 -1.77 -28.42
CA TYR A 218 -13.59 -0.59 -27.98
C TYR A 218 -14.77 -0.96 -27.10
N ASP A 219 -15.54 -1.99 -27.47
CA ASP A 219 -16.71 -2.41 -26.69
C ASP A 219 -16.30 -2.86 -25.27
N LEU A 220 -15.18 -3.60 -25.15
CA LEU A 220 -14.65 -4.08 -23.87
C LEU A 220 -14.04 -2.95 -23.03
N ALA A 221 -13.25 -2.08 -23.66
CA ALA A 221 -12.66 -0.91 -23.03
C ALA A 221 -13.75 0.00 -22.43
N GLU A 222 -14.84 0.22 -23.17
CA GLU A 222 -15.99 1.00 -22.72
C GLU A 222 -16.69 0.37 -21.52
N VAL A 223 -16.94 -0.95 -21.52
CA VAL A 223 -17.51 -1.64 -20.35
C VAL A 223 -16.61 -1.46 -19.11
N LEU A 224 -15.29 -1.64 -19.24
CA LEU A 224 -14.35 -1.47 -18.13
C LEU A 224 -14.35 -0.03 -17.59
N CYS A 225 -14.39 0.97 -18.48
CA CYS A 225 -14.54 2.37 -18.07
C CYS A 225 -15.86 2.61 -17.33
N LEU A 226 -16.98 2.13 -17.87
CA LEU A 226 -18.30 2.28 -17.25
C LEU A 226 -18.37 1.61 -15.88
N VAL A 227 -17.77 0.43 -15.71
CA VAL A 227 -17.66 -0.23 -14.39
C VAL A 227 -16.89 0.66 -13.41
N SER A 228 -15.75 1.21 -13.84
CA SER A 228 -14.92 2.07 -12.98
C SER A 228 -15.60 3.40 -12.57
N GLN A 229 -16.54 3.87 -13.39
CA GLN A 229 -17.28 5.12 -13.15
C GLN A 229 -18.56 4.88 -12.34
N ASN A 230 -19.33 3.84 -12.68
CA ASN A 230 -20.71 3.70 -12.23
C ASN A 230 -20.88 2.78 -11.01
N ILE A 231 -19.92 1.88 -10.70
CA ILE A 231 -20.02 0.96 -9.56
C ILE A 231 -19.33 1.56 -8.34
N ASN A 232 -20.07 1.79 -7.25
CA ASN A 232 -19.56 2.40 -6.01
C ASN A 232 -18.87 1.41 -5.08
N ASP A 233 -17.87 0.70 -5.58
CA ASP A 233 -16.99 -0.15 -4.78
C ASP A 233 -15.52 0.04 -5.21
N THR A 234 -14.61 0.24 -4.25
CA THR A 234 -13.21 0.57 -4.56
C THR A 234 -12.45 -0.60 -5.20
N ASP A 235 -12.66 -1.83 -4.73
CA ASP A 235 -11.99 -3.01 -5.27
C ASP A 235 -12.41 -3.25 -6.72
N VAL A 236 -13.72 -3.19 -6.99
CA VAL A 236 -14.25 -3.33 -8.35
C VAL A 236 -13.71 -2.24 -9.27
N LYS A 237 -13.68 -0.97 -8.83
CA LYS A 237 -13.15 0.14 -9.63
C LYS A 237 -11.68 -0.06 -9.99
N ASP A 238 -10.86 -0.44 -9.04
CA ASP A 238 -9.43 -0.57 -9.26
C ASP A 238 -9.11 -1.79 -10.13
N ARG A 239 -9.81 -2.91 -9.93
CA ARG A 239 -9.71 -4.07 -10.84
C ARG A 239 -10.15 -3.73 -12.26
N ALA A 240 -11.19 -2.94 -12.44
CA ALA A 240 -11.61 -2.47 -13.76
C ALA A 240 -10.52 -1.61 -14.45
N LYS A 241 -9.88 -0.69 -13.70
CA LYS A 241 -8.76 0.12 -14.20
C LYS A 241 -7.54 -0.74 -14.55
N ILE A 242 -7.23 -1.75 -13.73
CA ILE A 242 -6.14 -2.69 -14.00
C ILE A 242 -6.43 -3.46 -15.30
N TYR A 243 -7.63 -4.01 -15.47
CA TYR A 243 -8.01 -4.72 -16.70
C TYR A 243 -7.99 -3.80 -17.92
N TYR A 244 -8.44 -2.55 -17.77
CA TYR A 244 -8.35 -1.54 -18.82
C TYR A 244 -6.89 -1.25 -19.20
N SER A 245 -6.03 -1.10 -18.21
CA SER A 245 -4.60 -0.82 -18.42
C SER A 245 -3.89 -2.01 -19.10
N MET A 246 -4.25 -3.25 -18.72
CA MET A 246 -3.77 -4.45 -19.40
C MET A 246 -4.24 -4.51 -20.86
N LEU A 247 -5.50 -4.18 -21.11
CA LEU A 247 -6.07 -4.15 -22.46
C LEU A 247 -5.38 -3.11 -23.36
N THR A 248 -5.05 -1.93 -22.83
CA THR A 248 -4.46 -0.83 -23.61
C THR A 248 -2.94 -0.92 -23.75
N SER A 249 -2.25 -1.53 -22.77
CA SER A 249 -0.78 -1.44 -22.66
C SER A 249 -0.06 -2.75 -22.97
N LEU A 250 -0.75 -3.89 -23.01
CA LEU A 250 -0.13 -5.21 -23.21
C LEU A 250 -0.60 -5.87 -24.51
N SER A 251 0.30 -6.62 -25.13
CA SER A 251 -0.07 -7.49 -26.26
C SER A 251 -1.02 -8.60 -25.81
N LYS A 252 -1.88 -9.10 -26.71
CA LYS A 252 -2.81 -10.22 -26.48
C LYS A 252 -2.17 -11.41 -25.74
N LEU A 253 -1.01 -11.88 -26.21
CA LEU A 253 -0.33 -13.03 -25.61
C LEU A 253 0.06 -12.79 -24.15
N LYS A 254 0.54 -11.58 -23.82
CA LYS A 254 0.88 -11.20 -22.44
C LYS A 254 -0.36 -11.16 -21.54
N VAL A 255 -1.46 -10.57 -22.02
CA VAL A 255 -2.73 -10.52 -21.27
C VAL A 255 -3.24 -11.93 -20.96
N GLN A 256 -3.31 -12.79 -21.98
CA GLN A 256 -3.78 -14.16 -21.81
C GLN A 256 -2.90 -14.95 -20.85
N ALA A 257 -1.58 -14.80 -20.94
CA ALA A 257 -0.65 -15.48 -20.06
C ALA A 257 -0.81 -15.05 -18.60
N ILE A 258 -0.95 -13.75 -18.31
CA ILE A 258 -1.22 -13.24 -16.95
C ILE A 258 -2.46 -13.92 -16.35
N PHE A 259 -3.53 -14.07 -17.13
CA PHE A 259 -4.76 -14.71 -16.65
C PHE A 259 -4.73 -16.25 -16.64
N GLN A 260 -3.68 -16.86 -17.21
CA GLN A 260 -3.43 -18.31 -17.16
C GLN A 260 -2.49 -18.71 -16.02
N LEU A 261 -1.77 -17.76 -15.41
CA LEU A 261 -0.93 -18.00 -14.24
C LEU A 261 -1.76 -18.61 -13.10
N ARG A 262 -1.44 -19.86 -12.76
CA ARG A 262 -1.96 -20.50 -11.56
C ARG A 262 -1.08 -20.05 -10.39
N ALA A 263 -1.70 -19.76 -9.25
CA ALA A 263 -1.04 -19.34 -8.02
C ALA A 263 -0.23 -20.49 -7.37
N SER A 264 0.79 -20.97 -8.07
CA SER A 264 1.95 -21.63 -7.48
C SER A 264 2.95 -20.52 -7.19
N GLU A 265 3.26 -20.29 -5.91
CA GLU A 265 4.11 -19.16 -5.45
C GLU A 265 5.47 -19.08 -6.15
N LYS A 266 5.97 -20.20 -6.69
CA LYS A 266 7.26 -20.27 -7.39
C LYS A 266 7.17 -19.94 -8.89
N ASP A 267 6.02 -20.15 -9.53
CA ASP A 267 5.88 -19.99 -10.98
C ASP A 267 5.36 -18.60 -11.37
N ALA A 268 4.58 -17.95 -10.49
CA ALA A 268 4.01 -16.64 -10.77
C ALA A 268 5.10 -15.53 -10.84
N THR A 269 6.12 -15.60 -9.99
CA THR A 269 7.24 -14.66 -9.96
C THR A 269 8.17 -14.83 -11.16
N SER A 270 8.45 -16.07 -11.56
CA SER A 270 9.28 -16.41 -12.72
C SER A 270 8.58 -16.15 -14.07
N ALA A 271 7.26 -16.25 -14.13
CA ALA A 271 6.54 -15.96 -15.37
C ALA A 271 6.43 -14.45 -15.61
N LEU A 272 6.11 -13.66 -14.57
CA LEU A 272 6.07 -12.20 -14.67
C LEU A 272 7.43 -11.58 -15.04
N SER A 273 8.55 -12.17 -14.59
CA SER A 273 9.89 -11.74 -14.99
C SER A 273 10.16 -11.96 -16.48
N SER A 274 9.80 -13.12 -17.03
CA SER A 274 9.94 -13.42 -18.46
C SER A 274 9.16 -12.45 -19.37
N PHE A 275 8.02 -11.92 -18.91
CA PHE A 275 7.15 -11.04 -19.71
C PHE A 275 7.69 -9.62 -19.92
N VAL A 276 8.54 -9.14 -18.99
CA VAL A 276 9.07 -7.77 -19.02
C VAL A 276 10.41 -7.71 -19.76
N THR A 277 11.28 -8.71 -19.60
CA THR A 277 12.66 -8.68 -20.13
C THR A 277 12.93 -9.65 -21.29
N GLY A 278 11.97 -10.51 -21.66
CA GLY A 278 12.13 -11.45 -22.79
C GLY A 278 13.25 -12.47 -22.62
N ASN A 279 13.76 -12.67 -21.40
CA ASN A 279 14.89 -13.54 -21.12
C ASN A 279 14.70 -14.25 -19.77
N ASP A 280 14.93 -15.56 -19.72
CA ASP A 280 14.81 -16.43 -18.52
C ASP A 280 15.91 -16.21 -17.47
N ALA A 281 16.52 -15.02 -17.43
CA ALA A 281 17.63 -14.72 -16.54
C ALA A 281 17.39 -13.38 -15.84
N GLY A 282 16.76 -13.43 -14.68
CA GLY A 282 16.64 -12.28 -13.80
C GLY A 282 15.77 -12.61 -12.61
N GLN A 283 16.39 -13.03 -11.50
CA GLN A 283 15.83 -12.78 -10.18
C GLN A 283 15.40 -11.30 -10.16
N PHE A 284 14.17 -11.02 -9.71
CA PHE A 284 13.74 -9.67 -9.42
C PHE A 284 14.80 -9.03 -8.51
N VAL A 285 15.66 -8.21 -9.09
CA VAL A 285 16.36 -7.17 -8.37
C VAL A 285 15.23 -6.28 -7.87
N SER A 286 15.18 -6.02 -6.56
CA SER A 286 14.26 -5.08 -5.95
C SER A 286 14.01 -3.89 -6.89
N ASN A 287 12.74 -3.52 -7.12
CA ASN A 287 12.40 -2.33 -7.92
C ASN A 287 13.07 -1.05 -7.40
N ILE A 288 13.54 -1.09 -6.15
CA ILE A 288 14.40 -0.10 -5.53
C ILE A 288 15.86 -0.58 -5.63
N GLN A 289 16.64 0.11 -6.46
CA GLN A 289 18.05 -0.20 -6.70
C GLN A 289 18.94 0.52 -5.66
N LYS A 290 19.66 -0.23 -4.82
CA LYS A 290 20.64 0.37 -3.91
C LYS A 290 21.92 0.75 -4.64
N LEU A 291 22.24 2.04 -4.68
CA LEU A 291 23.48 2.56 -5.22
C LEU A 291 24.62 2.41 -4.20
N SER A 292 25.80 2.03 -4.67
CA SER A 292 27.00 1.93 -3.83
C SER A 292 27.69 3.27 -3.58
N LYS A 293 27.36 4.29 -4.37
CA LYS A 293 27.90 5.65 -4.25
C LYS A 293 26.75 6.65 -4.09
N PRO A 294 26.90 7.68 -3.25
CA PRO A 294 25.91 8.72 -3.12
C PRO A 294 25.86 9.59 -4.37
N VAL A 295 24.65 10.03 -4.73
CA VAL A 295 24.43 11.05 -5.79
C VAL A 295 24.07 12.42 -5.21
N LEU A 296 23.72 12.44 -3.91
CA LEU A 296 23.39 13.62 -3.13
C LEU A 296 24.40 13.80 -1.99
N GLU A 297 24.60 15.04 -1.57
CA GLU A 297 25.30 15.36 -0.34
C GLU A 297 24.56 16.44 0.45
N LEU A 298 24.61 16.29 1.78
CA LEU A 298 24.06 17.26 2.73
C LEU A 298 25.24 17.96 3.40
N VAL A 299 25.42 19.24 3.10
CA VAL A 299 26.57 20.03 3.58
C VAL A 299 26.09 21.08 4.57
N ARG A 300 26.86 21.31 5.63
CA ARG A 300 26.56 22.33 6.64
C ARG A 300 26.68 23.74 6.06
N CYS A 301 25.75 24.63 6.41
CA CYS A 301 25.89 26.06 6.16
C CYS A 301 26.76 26.72 7.24
N GLU A 302 27.66 27.62 6.85
CA GLU A 302 28.28 28.56 7.79
C GLU A 302 27.23 29.59 8.23
N GLN A 303 26.87 29.57 9.52
CA GLN A 303 25.93 30.52 10.10
C GLN A 303 26.63 31.85 10.40
N ASN A 304 26.19 32.92 9.72
CA ASN A 304 26.41 34.30 10.13
C ASN A 304 25.07 34.90 10.60
N GLU A 305 24.42 34.30 11.61
CA GLU A 305 23.20 34.89 12.16
C GLU A 305 23.52 35.94 13.22
N SER A 306 23.17 37.18 12.89
CA SER A 306 23.24 38.33 13.79
C SER A 306 22.01 38.33 14.71
N ILE A 307 22.21 38.05 15.99
CA ILE A 307 21.14 38.18 16.99
C ILE A 307 20.90 39.67 17.29
N LYS A 308 19.61 40.05 17.38
CA LYS A 308 19.11 41.40 17.66
C LYS A 308 19.67 41.95 18.98
N GLY A 309 19.95 43.26 18.99
CA GLY A 309 20.67 43.96 20.05
C GLY A 309 19.94 44.05 21.39
N MET A 310 20.75 44.27 22.44
CA MET A 310 20.33 44.44 23.83
C MET A 310 19.22 45.49 23.98
N SER A 311 18.15 45.10 24.65
CA SER A 311 17.05 45.95 25.11
C SER A 311 17.27 46.33 26.58
N THR A 312 17.11 47.62 26.90
CA THR A 312 17.47 48.22 28.19
C THR A 312 16.34 48.25 29.23
N LYS A 313 15.34 47.38 29.11
CA LYS A 313 14.20 47.37 30.04
C LYS A 313 14.51 46.54 31.28
N GLN A 314 14.50 47.19 32.44
CA GLN A 314 14.70 46.56 33.75
C GLN A 314 13.35 46.34 34.46
N SER A 315 13.20 45.17 35.08
CA SER A 315 12.08 44.82 35.94
C SER A 315 12.56 44.00 37.13
N ASP A 316 11.86 44.07 38.26
CA ASP A 316 12.09 43.22 39.41
C ASP A 316 11.29 41.92 39.29
N PHE A 317 12.01 40.80 39.25
CA PHE A 317 11.43 39.47 39.17
C PHE A 317 11.49 38.85 40.56
N SER A 318 10.33 38.48 41.12
CA SER A 318 10.27 37.61 42.30
C SER A 318 10.36 36.15 41.86
N SER A 319 11.00 35.29 42.66
CA SER A 319 11.06 33.82 42.44
C SER A 319 11.55 33.39 41.04
N ILE A 320 12.69 33.95 40.60
CA ILE A 320 13.29 33.68 39.27
C ILE A 320 13.55 32.18 39.05
N LEU A 321 14.20 31.50 40.02
CA LEU A 321 14.57 30.09 39.88
C LEU A 321 13.35 29.16 39.76
N ASP A 322 12.33 29.36 40.59
CA ASP A 322 11.12 28.52 40.56
C ASP A 322 10.40 28.65 39.21
N THR A 323 10.26 29.90 38.74
CA THR A 323 9.69 30.20 37.42
C THR A 323 10.50 29.58 36.29
N TYR A 324 11.84 29.62 36.39
CA TYR A 324 12.74 29.08 35.37
C TYR A 324 12.66 27.55 35.28
N TYR A 325 12.78 26.84 36.41
CA TYR A 325 12.70 25.38 36.40
C TYR A 325 11.31 24.87 36.01
N GLN A 326 10.23 25.54 36.43
CA GLN A 326 8.87 25.21 35.98
C GLN A 326 8.70 25.40 34.47
N TYR A 327 9.34 26.43 33.89
CA TYR A 327 9.37 26.61 32.44
C TYR A 327 10.15 25.48 31.75
N LEU A 328 11.31 25.10 32.29
CA LEU A 328 12.13 24.01 31.75
C LEU A 328 11.45 22.62 31.77
N GLU A 329 10.44 22.41 32.61
CA GLU A 329 9.66 21.16 32.59
C GLU A 329 8.87 20.98 31.28
N ASN A 330 8.42 22.07 30.67
CA ASN A 330 7.62 22.08 29.44
C ASN A 330 8.40 22.60 28.22
N TYR A 331 9.68 22.92 28.40
CA TYR A 331 10.54 23.44 27.33
C TYR A 331 11.17 22.28 26.54
N GLU A 332 10.96 22.26 25.22
CA GLU A 332 11.64 21.32 24.32
C GLU A 332 12.76 22.02 23.55
N PRO A 333 14.03 21.78 23.90
CA PRO A 333 15.14 22.44 23.24
C PRO A 333 15.46 21.81 21.89
N ILE A 334 15.05 22.51 20.82
CA ILE A 334 15.32 22.12 19.44
C ILE A 334 16.58 22.81 18.94
N VAL A 335 17.63 22.02 18.70
CA VAL A 335 18.85 22.47 18.01
C VAL A 335 18.56 22.50 16.51
N LYS A 336 18.69 23.68 15.89
CA LYS A 336 18.47 23.88 14.46
C LYS A 336 19.79 24.01 13.72
N LEU A 337 20.08 23.05 12.85
CA LEU A 337 21.28 23.07 12.02
C LEU A 337 20.92 23.35 10.55
N PRO A 338 21.32 24.49 9.98
CA PRO A 338 21.10 24.78 8.57
C PRO A 338 22.07 23.98 7.71
N CYS A 339 21.52 23.34 6.69
CA CYS A 339 22.24 22.52 5.73
C CYS A 339 21.80 22.86 4.31
N ILE A 340 22.64 22.50 3.34
CA ILE A 340 22.36 22.56 1.91
C ILE A 340 22.37 21.14 1.39
N LEU A 341 21.26 20.73 0.78
CA LEU A 341 21.18 19.52 -0.01
C LEU A 341 21.52 19.86 -1.46
N LYS A 342 22.48 19.16 -2.03
CA LYS A 342 22.91 19.33 -3.42
C LYS A 342 23.41 18.02 -4.01
N HIS A 343 23.66 18.03 -5.31
CA HIS A 343 24.29 16.90 -6.00
C HIS A 343 25.78 16.80 -5.67
N VAL A 344 26.32 15.58 -5.65
CA VAL A 344 27.77 15.34 -5.52
C VAL A 344 28.50 15.86 -6.77
N GLU A 345 29.78 16.22 -6.66
CA GLU A 345 30.59 16.62 -7.82
C GLU A 345 30.70 15.44 -8.82
N ASN A 346 30.30 15.65 -10.08
CA ASN A 346 30.27 14.67 -11.18
C ASN A 346 29.22 13.54 -11.03
N VAL A 347 27.95 13.91 -10.98
CA VAL A 347 26.83 12.97 -11.09
C VAL A 347 26.63 12.51 -12.54
N ASP A 348 26.38 11.22 -12.74
CA ASP A 348 25.96 10.65 -14.03
C ASP A 348 24.69 11.36 -14.55
N GLU A 349 24.60 11.57 -15.87
CA GLU A 349 23.43 12.20 -16.50
C GLU A 349 22.11 11.48 -16.15
N ALA A 350 22.17 10.16 -15.88
CA ALA A 350 21.01 9.38 -15.44
C ALA A 350 20.38 9.90 -14.13
N PHE A 351 21.15 10.55 -13.27
CA PHE A 351 20.73 11.09 -11.96
C PHE A 351 20.71 12.62 -11.95
N ALA A 352 20.66 13.27 -13.11
CA ALA A 352 20.62 14.74 -13.19
C ALA A 352 19.30 15.34 -12.69
N ASP A 353 18.19 14.59 -12.81
CA ASP A 353 16.86 15.00 -12.35
C ASP A 353 16.34 13.96 -11.34
N LEU A 354 16.25 14.38 -10.08
CA LEU A 354 15.77 13.56 -8.97
C LEU A 354 14.39 14.04 -8.51
N TYR A 355 13.49 13.10 -8.25
CA TYR A 355 12.10 13.33 -7.85
C TYR A 355 11.78 12.58 -6.56
N SER A 356 10.84 13.12 -5.79
CA SER A 356 10.33 12.50 -4.55
C SER A 356 11.45 12.05 -3.62
N ILE A 357 12.39 12.95 -3.34
CA ILE A 357 13.56 12.67 -2.52
C ILE A 357 13.11 12.63 -1.07
N VAL A 358 13.38 11.52 -0.39
CA VAL A 358 13.18 11.35 1.04
C VAL A 358 14.52 11.02 1.68
N ILE A 359 14.93 11.78 2.69
CA ILE A 359 16.16 11.50 3.46
C ILE A 359 15.78 11.14 4.87
N THR A 360 16.02 9.88 5.21
CA THR A 360 15.86 9.33 6.56
C THR A 360 17.12 9.62 7.36
N ILE A 361 16.95 10.03 8.61
CA ILE A 361 18.04 10.48 9.48
C ILE A 361 18.14 9.56 10.70
N HIS A 362 19.34 9.04 10.93
CA HIS A 362 19.67 8.26 12.11
C HIS A 362 20.77 8.98 12.90
N SER A 363 20.68 8.97 14.23
CA SER A 363 21.64 9.65 15.08
C SER A 363 22.41 8.65 15.96
N TYR A 364 23.68 8.94 16.19
CA TYR A 364 24.49 8.25 17.19
C TYR A 364 25.25 9.29 18.04
N PRO A 365 25.03 9.39 19.36
CA PRO A 365 24.04 8.63 20.15
C PRO A 365 22.58 8.91 19.74
N ALA A 366 21.66 8.05 20.19
CA ALA A 366 20.23 8.18 19.87
C ALA A 366 19.64 9.47 20.45
N THR A 367 18.98 10.26 19.60
CA THR A 367 18.16 11.43 19.99
C THR A 367 16.68 11.05 20.02
N LYS A 368 15.80 12.03 20.31
CA LYS A 368 14.39 11.87 19.92
C LYS A 368 14.28 11.74 18.40
N GLU A 369 13.18 11.18 17.93
CA GLU A 369 12.88 10.97 16.52
C GLU A 369 13.09 12.25 15.70
N ILE A 370 13.94 12.16 14.68
CA ILE A 370 14.25 13.27 13.78
C ILE A 370 13.36 13.11 12.55
N ALA A 371 12.60 14.16 12.22
CA ALA A 371 11.75 14.15 11.04
C ALA A 371 12.58 13.93 9.77
N SER A 372 12.08 13.08 8.87
CA SER A 372 12.69 12.87 7.56
C SER A 372 12.60 14.15 6.72
N ILE A 373 13.56 14.33 5.83
CA ILE A 373 13.58 15.45 4.90
C ILE A 373 12.87 15.03 3.62
N GLU A 374 11.88 15.81 3.19
CA GLU A 374 11.18 15.58 1.92
C GLU A 374 11.47 16.72 0.95
N VAL A 375 12.05 16.39 -0.21
CA VAL A 375 12.31 17.34 -1.30
C VAL A 375 11.66 16.83 -2.58
N PRO A 376 10.68 17.56 -3.15
CA PRO A 376 9.91 17.04 -4.28
C PRO A 376 10.74 16.88 -5.54
N VAL A 377 11.69 17.78 -5.80
CA VAL A 377 12.54 17.77 -6.99
C VAL A 377 13.87 18.45 -6.70
N LEU A 378 14.98 17.85 -7.18
CA LEU A 378 16.29 18.48 -7.29
C LEU A 378 16.85 18.26 -8.70
N ARG A 379 17.38 19.31 -9.34
CA ARG A 379 17.90 19.23 -10.71
C ARG A 379 19.32 19.76 -10.82
N ASN A 380 20.15 19.07 -11.59
CA ASN A 380 21.56 19.41 -11.80
C ASN A 380 21.81 20.27 -13.07
N SER A 381 20.80 20.92 -13.65
CA SER A 381 20.98 21.66 -14.91
C SER A 381 21.73 22.99 -14.74
N VAL A 382 22.59 23.32 -15.70
CA VAL A 382 23.36 24.58 -15.78
C VAL A 382 22.46 25.83 -15.73
N THR A 383 21.21 25.70 -16.15
CA THR A 383 20.21 26.78 -16.26
C THR A 383 19.19 26.83 -15.13
N SER A 384 19.24 25.92 -14.14
CA SER A 384 18.23 25.86 -13.08
C SER A 384 18.61 26.67 -11.86
N GLU A 385 17.69 27.51 -11.39
CA GLU A 385 17.79 28.26 -10.11
C GLU A 385 17.79 27.35 -8.87
N LYS A 386 17.47 26.05 -9.01
CA LYS A 386 17.31 25.06 -7.92
C LYS A 386 18.40 23.97 -7.91
N LYS A 387 19.68 24.35 -8.01
CA LYS A 387 20.80 23.41 -7.85
C LYS A 387 21.00 22.94 -6.41
N GLU A 388 20.61 23.79 -5.48
CA GLU A 388 20.83 23.62 -4.04
C GLU A 388 19.54 23.92 -3.30
N GLN A 389 19.23 23.12 -2.29
CA GLN A 389 18.07 23.31 -1.43
C GLN A 389 18.55 23.57 -0.01
N LYS A 390 18.15 24.70 0.58
CA LYS A 390 18.40 24.99 2.00
C LYS A 390 17.40 24.23 2.87
N ILE A 391 17.91 23.54 3.89
CA ILE A 391 17.16 22.65 4.77
C ILE A 391 17.59 22.93 6.21
N TYR A 392 16.66 22.80 7.16
CA TYR A 392 16.95 22.97 8.58
C TYR A 392 16.70 21.65 9.30
N LEU A 393 17.78 21.04 9.79
CA LEU A 393 17.69 19.88 10.67
C LEU A 393 17.24 20.34 12.06
N SER A 394 16.21 19.70 12.60
CA SER A 394 15.68 20.00 13.93
C SER A 394 15.90 18.79 14.82
N ILE A 395 16.72 18.96 15.86
CA ILE A 395 17.25 17.85 16.64
C ILE A 395 17.00 18.13 18.11
N VAL A 396 16.53 17.12 18.85
CA VAL A 396 16.30 17.21 20.29
C VAL A 396 17.24 16.21 20.99
N PRO A 397 18.42 16.68 21.44
CA PRO A 397 19.39 15.82 22.12
C PRO A 397 18.83 15.27 23.43
N VAL A 398 19.10 13.99 23.71
CA VAL A 398 18.80 13.37 25.01
C VAL A 398 19.87 13.74 26.05
N GLU A 399 21.10 13.99 25.58
CA GLU A 399 22.24 14.41 26.40
C GLU A 399 23.08 15.44 25.62
N PRO A 400 23.81 16.34 26.31
CA PRO A 400 24.62 17.39 25.68
C PRO A 400 25.98 16.83 25.23
N TYR A 401 25.97 15.81 24.38
CA TYR A 401 27.17 15.23 23.79
C TYR A 401 27.16 15.43 22.27
N PRO A 402 28.33 15.48 21.61
CA PRO A 402 28.41 15.46 20.16
C PRO A 402 27.63 14.29 19.55
N ILE A 403 27.00 14.52 18.41
CA ILE A 403 26.12 13.56 17.73
C ILE A 403 26.58 13.43 16.29
N THR A 404 26.76 12.20 15.83
CA THR A 404 26.95 11.90 14.40
C THR A 404 25.61 11.54 13.79
N LEU A 405 25.25 12.20 12.70
CA LEU A 405 24.07 11.92 11.91
C LEU A 405 24.44 11.09 10.69
N HIS A 406 23.72 9.99 10.49
CA HIS A 406 23.77 9.16 9.29
C HIS A 406 22.49 9.38 8.48
N PHE A 407 22.63 9.33 7.16
CA PHE A 407 21.54 9.65 6.26
C PHE A 407 21.38 8.55 5.21
N GLU A 408 20.15 8.14 4.98
CA GLU A 408 19.77 7.28 3.87
C GLU A 408 18.79 8.04 2.97
N ALA A 409 19.07 8.09 1.67
CA ALA A 409 18.22 8.76 0.70
C ALA A 409 17.49 7.75 -0.16
N GLU A 410 16.20 8.00 -0.40
CA GLU A 410 15.36 7.34 -1.39
C GLU A 410 14.87 8.38 -2.40
N PHE A 411 14.93 8.06 -3.69
CA PHE A 411 14.47 8.97 -4.75
C PHE A 411 14.11 8.21 -6.03
N THR A 412 13.37 8.88 -6.92
CA THR A 412 13.02 8.37 -8.25
C THR A 412 13.70 9.19 -9.32
N CYS A 413 14.14 8.54 -10.40
CA CYS A 413 14.80 9.20 -11.54
C CYS A 413 13.87 9.28 -12.76
N ARG A 414 14.31 10.01 -13.80
CA ARG A 414 13.55 10.17 -15.05
C ARG A 414 13.23 8.85 -15.77
N ASN A 415 14.02 7.80 -15.53
CA ASN A 415 13.77 6.46 -16.07
C ASN A 415 12.59 5.74 -15.37
N GLY A 416 12.00 6.32 -14.33
CA GLY A 416 10.90 5.74 -13.57
C GLY A 416 11.33 4.69 -12.53
N CYS A 417 12.64 4.47 -12.36
CA CYS A 417 13.18 3.58 -11.33
C CYS A 417 13.39 4.35 -10.02
N SER A 418 13.18 3.64 -8.91
CA SER A 418 13.47 4.12 -7.56
C SER A 418 14.84 3.62 -7.12
N TYR A 419 15.55 4.45 -6.38
CA TYR A 419 16.92 4.21 -5.94
C TYR A 419 17.05 4.54 -4.46
N THR A 420 17.96 3.84 -3.78
CA THR A 420 18.40 4.19 -2.42
C THR A 420 19.91 4.33 -2.35
N CYS A 421 20.42 5.23 -1.52
CA CYS A 421 21.85 5.34 -1.25
C CYS A 421 22.14 5.93 0.14
N ASP A 422 23.26 5.51 0.72
CA ASP A 422 23.77 6.09 1.97
C ASP A 422 24.51 7.39 1.65
N LEU A 423 24.20 8.49 2.36
CA LEU A 423 24.88 9.79 2.18
C LEU A 423 26.01 9.98 3.22
N PRO A 424 26.95 10.91 2.98
CA PRO A 424 27.98 11.24 3.96
C PRO A 424 27.40 11.67 5.31
N SER A 425 27.98 11.14 6.39
CA SER A 425 27.59 11.49 7.76
C SER A 425 27.92 12.94 8.11
N LEU A 426 27.16 13.53 9.03
CA LEU A 426 27.36 14.89 9.52
C LEU A 426 27.56 14.90 11.04
N ASP A 427 28.68 15.46 11.48
CA ASP A 427 28.98 15.59 12.90
C ASP A 427 28.46 16.91 13.47
N ILE A 428 27.61 16.80 14.48
CA ILE A 428 27.18 17.88 15.36
C ILE A 428 28.23 17.99 16.47
N LYS A 429 28.97 19.09 16.43
CA LYS A 429 29.98 19.40 17.43
C LYS A 429 29.31 19.82 18.74
N PHE A 430 30.06 19.73 19.83
CA PHE A 430 29.58 20.18 21.13
C PHE A 430 29.14 21.67 21.11
N GLU A 431 29.85 22.52 20.37
CA GLU A 431 29.53 23.94 20.19
C GLU A 431 28.18 24.18 19.49
N ASP A 432 27.72 23.23 18.69
CA ASP A 432 26.45 23.37 17.95
C ASP A 432 25.24 23.17 18.85
N LEU A 433 25.45 22.60 20.04
CA LEU A 433 24.43 22.40 21.06
C LEU A 433 24.21 23.66 21.91
N PHE A 434 25.03 24.69 21.75
CA PHE A 434 24.96 25.89 22.56
C PHE A 434 23.71 26.69 22.23
N MET A 435 22.83 26.82 23.21
CA MET A 435 21.65 27.67 23.14
C MET A 435 21.79 28.84 24.12
N PRO A 436 21.26 30.03 23.80
CA PRO A 436 21.13 31.08 24.81
C PRO A 436 20.22 30.60 25.93
N LEU A 437 20.42 31.11 27.15
CA LEU A 437 19.54 30.79 28.27
C LEU A 437 18.07 31.04 27.87
N PRO A 438 17.19 30.04 28.02
CA PRO A 438 15.82 30.15 27.58
C PRO A 438 15.06 31.15 28.45
N VAL A 439 14.18 31.90 27.81
CA VAL A 439 13.37 32.94 28.44
C VAL A 439 11.90 32.53 28.31
N PRO A 440 11.14 32.51 29.41
CA PRO A 440 9.69 32.29 29.33
C PRO A 440 9.04 33.28 28.37
N VAL A 441 8.08 32.81 27.57
CA VAL A 441 7.41 33.62 26.52
C VAL A 441 6.80 34.91 27.08
N SER A 442 6.27 34.84 28.31
CA SER A 442 5.72 35.99 29.04
C SER A 442 6.76 37.09 29.36
N LEU A 443 8.06 36.77 29.31
CA LEU A 443 9.17 37.63 29.71
C LEU A 443 10.11 37.98 28.55
N GLU A 444 9.78 37.62 27.30
CA GLU A 444 10.63 37.91 26.12
C GLU A 444 10.99 39.39 25.99
N GLN A 445 10.09 40.30 26.40
CA GLN A 445 10.32 41.75 26.38
C GLN A 445 11.41 42.22 27.37
N PHE A 446 11.78 41.38 28.32
CA PHE A 446 12.79 41.62 29.36
C PHE A 446 13.90 40.55 29.31
N ALA A 447 14.12 39.92 28.14
CA ALA A 447 15.03 38.78 27.99
C ALA A 447 16.45 39.06 28.52
N ASP A 448 17.01 40.23 28.26
CA ASP A 448 18.38 40.56 28.67
C ASP A 448 18.50 40.71 30.19
N SER A 449 17.59 41.47 30.81
CA SER A 449 17.58 41.66 32.27
C SER A 449 17.21 40.37 33.02
N TRP A 450 16.35 39.54 32.43
CA TRP A 450 16.05 38.19 32.92
C TRP A 450 17.29 37.29 32.91
N ARG A 451 17.96 37.17 31.76
CA ARG A 451 19.18 36.35 31.63
C ARG A 451 20.28 36.82 32.59
N GLN A 452 20.43 38.13 32.77
CA GLN A 452 21.41 38.69 33.71
C GLN A 452 21.15 38.27 35.15
N LYS A 453 19.93 38.52 35.65
CA LYS A 453 19.57 38.15 37.02
C LYS A 453 19.60 36.62 37.21
N LEU A 454 19.16 35.85 36.22
CA LEU A 454 19.23 34.39 36.23
C LEU A 454 20.68 33.88 36.33
N PHE A 455 21.61 34.46 35.57
CA PHE A 455 23.03 34.10 35.63
C PHE A 455 23.63 34.33 37.01
N GLU A 456 23.37 35.48 37.63
CA GLU A 456 23.89 35.81 38.97
C GLU A 456 23.41 34.78 40.01
N ILE A 457 22.12 34.44 39.98
CA ILE A 457 21.54 33.48 40.92
C ILE A 457 22.06 32.05 40.67
N LEU A 458 22.08 31.58 39.42
CA LEU A 458 22.61 30.25 39.09
C LEU A 458 24.10 30.13 39.43
N TRP A 459 24.88 31.18 39.19
CA TRP A 459 26.30 31.22 39.54
C TRP A 459 26.51 31.02 41.05
N GLU A 460 25.75 31.74 41.88
CA GLU A 460 25.82 31.60 43.34
C GLU A 460 25.35 30.22 43.82
N GLU A 461 24.23 29.72 43.29
CA GLU A 461 23.69 28.40 43.65
C GLU A 461 24.70 27.27 43.36
N PHE A 462 25.26 27.27 42.15
CA PHE A 462 26.22 26.24 41.73
C PHE A 462 27.57 26.37 42.45
N SER A 463 28.04 27.60 42.70
CA SER A 463 29.29 27.84 43.46
C SER A 463 29.18 27.36 44.91
N GLN A 464 27.97 27.42 45.50
CA GLN A 464 27.72 26.98 46.88
C GLN A 464 27.37 25.50 46.98
N GLY A 465 27.30 24.77 45.86
CA GLY A 465 26.93 23.36 45.82
C GLY A 465 25.52 23.06 46.34
N LYS A 466 24.64 24.07 46.38
CA LYS A 466 23.25 23.91 46.82
C LYS A 466 22.46 23.31 45.67
N SER A 467 22.06 22.05 45.78
CA SER A 467 21.25 21.39 44.76
C SER A 467 19.80 21.19 45.21
N ARG A 468 18.86 21.40 44.28
CA ARG A 468 17.48 20.90 44.38
C ARG A 468 17.30 19.51 43.75
N GLU A 469 18.20 19.08 42.87
CA GLU A 469 18.17 17.77 42.19
C GLU A 469 19.10 16.75 42.88
N LYS A 470 18.58 15.55 43.16
CA LYS A 470 19.30 14.49 43.88
C LYS A 470 20.58 13.96 43.19
N ASN A 471 20.84 14.34 41.94
CA ASN A 471 21.94 13.81 41.10
C ASN A 471 22.84 14.90 40.47
N SER A 472 22.69 16.19 40.81
CA SER A 472 23.57 17.20 40.21
C SER A 472 24.98 17.13 40.81
N ASN A 473 25.99 17.11 39.93
CA ASN A 473 27.40 17.11 40.32
C ASN A 473 28.04 18.37 39.73
N TYR A 474 27.89 19.47 40.45
CA TYR A 474 28.46 20.75 40.05
C TYR A 474 29.98 20.63 39.96
N CYS A 475 30.54 21.16 38.88
CA CYS A 475 31.97 21.17 38.68
C CYS A 475 32.43 22.57 38.29
N GLN A 476 33.44 23.07 39.02
CA GLN A 476 34.08 24.34 38.74
C GLN A 476 35.48 24.09 38.20
N SER A 477 35.85 24.84 37.17
CA SER A 477 37.18 24.82 36.59
C SER A 477 37.60 26.22 36.16
N SER A 478 38.90 26.46 36.10
CA SER A 478 39.47 27.71 35.58
C SER A 478 40.41 27.36 34.44
N PHE A 479 40.14 27.92 33.27
CA PHE A 479 40.89 27.63 32.05
C PHE A 479 41.59 28.90 31.54
N CYS A 480 42.85 28.78 31.14
CA CYS A 480 43.58 29.86 30.46
C CYS A 480 43.45 29.69 28.95
N LEU A 481 42.73 30.60 28.29
CA LEU A 481 42.54 30.54 26.84
C LEU A 481 43.84 30.91 26.12
N ASN A 482 44.10 30.28 24.97
CA ASN A 482 45.30 30.50 24.16
C ASN A 482 45.16 31.73 23.24
N THR A 483 44.54 32.80 23.76
CA THR A 483 44.25 34.03 23.00
C THR A 483 44.96 35.22 23.63
N LYS A 484 45.58 36.06 22.80
CA LYS A 484 46.18 37.34 23.25
C LYS A 484 45.11 38.39 23.52
N LYS A 485 45.36 39.31 24.45
CA LYS A 485 44.47 40.43 24.82
C LYS A 485 43.95 41.21 23.60
N GLU A 486 44.77 41.39 22.57
CA GLU A 486 44.44 42.17 21.36
C GLU A 486 43.31 41.56 20.52
N ASN A 487 43.11 40.25 20.58
CA ASN A 487 42.08 39.53 19.82
C ASN A 487 40.88 39.12 20.71
N PHE A 488 40.83 39.57 21.95
CA PHE A 488 39.86 39.11 22.94
C PHE A 488 38.42 39.52 22.59
N THR A 489 38.22 40.79 22.24
CA THR A 489 36.88 41.33 21.92
C THR A 489 36.35 40.77 20.61
N THR A 490 37.20 40.64 19.59
CA THR A 490 36.84 40.05 18.30
C THR A 490 36.47 38.58 18.41
N LEU A 491 37.19 37.80 19.23
CA LEU A 491 36.87 36.39 19.48
C LEU A 491 35.51 36.24 20.19
N ILE A 492 35.26 37.04 21.22
CA ILE A 492 33.97 37.03 21.94
C ILE A 492 32.82 37.41 21.01
N ASP A 493 32.98 38.46 20.20
CA ASP A 493 31.93 38.91 19.28
C ASP A 493 31.67 37.93 18.14
N LEU A 494 32.68 37.17 17.70
CA LEU A 494 32.54 36.21 16.61
C LEU A 494 31.93 34.88 17.08
N LYS A 495 32.31 34.39 18.27
CA LYS A 495 31.91 33.06 18.76
C LYS A 495 30.77 33.08 19.78
N TRP A 496 30.73 34.08 20.64
CA TRP A 496 29.87 34.05 21.83
C TRP A 496 28.89 35.19 21.98
N LYS A 497 28.82 36.12 21.02
CA LYS A 497 27.89 37.25 21.03
C LYS A 497 26.45 36.85 21.36
N ALA A 498 26.00 35.69 20.88
CA ALA A 498 24.67 35.13 21.13
C ALA A 498 24.42 34.72 22.60
N TYR A 499 25.47 34.48 23.37
CA TYR A 499 25.44 33.89 24.71
C TYR A 499 25.96 34.84 25.80
N ILE A 500 26.35 36.07 25.44
CA ILE A 500 26.75 37.10 26.41
C ILE A 500 25.53 37.54 27.20
N VAL A 501 25.64 37.47 28.52
CA VAL A 501 24.56 37.83 29.44
C VAL A 501 24.80 39.21 30.05
N SER A 502 26.04 39.53 30.42
CA SER A 502 26.40 40.87 30.85
C SER A 502 27.86 41.20 30.56
N LYS A 503 28.11 42.46 30.19
CA LYS A 503 29.45 43.02 30.00
C LYS A 503 29.78 43.86 31.22
N LEU A 504 30.76 43.42 32.03
CA LEU A 504 31.16 44.12 33.26
C LEU A 504 32.11 45.28 32.92
N ASN A 505 33.07 45.04 32.05
CA ASN A 505 33.96 46.03 31.45
C ASN A 505 34.50 45.49 30.12
N ASP A 506 35.36 46.25 29.41
CA ASP A 506 35.94 45.80 28.13
C ASP A 506 36.84 44.55 28.24
N LEU A 507 37.21 44.17 29.47
CA LEU A 507 38.10 43.06 29.78
C LEU A 507 37.41 41.93 30.57
N ALA A 508 36.09 41.99 30.78
CA ALA A 508 35.36 41.02 31.60
C ALA A 508 33.90 40.85 31.14
N TYR A 509 33.54 39.60 30.84
CA TYR A 509 32.24 39.21 30.29
C TYR A 509 31.67 38.02 31.07
N ASN A 510 30.35 38.04 31.26
CA ASN A 510 29.58 36.91 31.75
C ASN A 510 28.87 36.26 30.55
N VAL A 511 29.13 34.97 30.37
CA VAL A 511 28.59 34.17 29.26
C VAL A 511 27.83 32.99 29.85
N ALA A 512 26.64 32.72 29.31
CA ALA A 512 25.80 31.63 29.78
C ALA A 512 25.19 30.89 28.60
N MET A 513 25.35 29.58 28.62
CA MET A 513 24.82 28.69 27.60
C MET A 513 23.93 27.66 28.26
N TYR A 514 22.78 27.43 27.64
CA TYR A 514 21.93 26.31 27.91
C TYR A 514 22.35 25.13 27.03
N LEU A 515 22.50 23.97 27.66
CA LEU A 515 22.92 22.72 27.04
C LEU A 515 21.76 21.72 27.13
N PRO A 516 21.10 21.39 25.99
CA PRO A 516 20.01 20.43 25.97
C PRO A 516 20.39 19.07 26.61
N PRO A 517 19.50 18.41 27.36
CA PRO A 517 18.09 18.76 27.52
C PRO A 517 17.79 19.69 28.71
N LYS A 518 18.66 19.83 29.72
CA LYS A 518 18.42 20.64 30.95
C LYS A 518 19.70 21.10 31.67
N ASN A 519 20.86 21.08 31.01
CA ASN A 519 22.15 21.40 31.64
C ASN A 519 22.58 22.85 31.32
N HIS A 520 23.53 23.37 32.08
CA HIS A 520 23.99 24.75 31.97
C HIS A 520 25.52 24.84 31.96
N LEU A 521 26.04 25.75 31.14
CA LEU A 521 27.43 26.14 31.11
C LEU A 521 27.52 27.63 31.41
N LEU A 522 28.06 27.98 32.57
CA LEU A 522 28.24 29.35 33.02
C LEU A 522 29.72 29.70 32.99
N MET A 523 30.06 30.86 32.43
CA MET A 523 31.43 31.31 32.31
C MET A 523 31.58 32.78 32.73
N LYS A 524 32.56 33.05 33.59
CA LYS A 524 33.08 34.40 33.85
C LYS A 524 34.44 34.52 33.21
N ILE A 525 34.52 35.31 32.15
CA ILE A 525 35.72 35.46 31.34
C ILE A 525 36.36 36.80 31.66
N SER A 526 37.63 36.83 32.03
CA SER A 526 38.35 38.06 32.35
C SER A 526 39.80 38.04 31.88
N VAL A 527 40.34 39.23 31.58
CA VAL A 527 41.75 39.40 31.24
C VAL A 527 42.54 39.77 32.50
N VAL A 528 43.44 38.89 32.94
CA VAL A 528 44.30 39.10 34.11
C VAL A 528 45.75 38.99 33.65
N ASN A 529 46.56 40.02 33.93
CA ASN A 529 47.99 40.07 33.57
C ASN A 529 48.29 39.76 32.09
N GLY A 530 47.41 40.23 31.18
CA GLY A 530 47.56 40.04 29.73
C GLY A 530 47.15 38.66 29.20
N LYS A 531 46.71 37.74 30.07
CA LYS A 531 46.15 36.44 29.71
C LYS A 531 44.65 36.41 29.92
N VAL A 532 43.94 35.63 29.11
CA VAL A 532 42.50 35.48 29.19
C VAL A 532 42.17 34.24 30.02
N PHE A 533 41.41 34.42 31.10
CA PHE A 533 40.93 33.34 31.96
C PHE A 533 39.43 33.18 31.84
N ALA A 534 38.97 31.94 31.72
CA ALA A 534 37.57 31.57 31.79
C ALA A 534 37.36 30.75 33.08
N ASN A 535 36.62 31.31 34.03
CA ASN A 535 36.11 30.57 35.17
C ASN A 535 34.78 29.94 34.76
N ILE A 536 34.71 28.61 34.83
CA ILE A 536 33.64 27.80 34.27
C ILE A 536 32.94 27.07 35.41
N ILE A 537 31.61 27.06 35.37
CA ILE A 537 30.78 26.22 36.21
C ILE A 537 29.79 25.46 35.33
N VAL A 538 29.72 24.15 35.54
CA VAL A 538 28.73 23.26 34.92
C VAL A 538 27.95 22.53 36.00
N ASP A 539 26.68 22.25 35.74
CA ASP A 539 25.77 21.48 36.61
C ASP A 539 25.93 19.96 36.48
N LYS A 540 26.64 19.50 35.44
CA LYS A 540 26.99 18.10 35.22
C LYS A 540 28.47 17.93 34.91
N SER A 541 29.20 17.33 35.85
CA SER A 541 30.65 17.10 35.76
C SER A 541 31.12 16.42 34.46
N ASN A 542 30.31 15.52 33.90
CA ASN A 542 30.68 14.73 32.72
C ASN A 542 30.77 15.58 31.44
N ILE A 543 30.27 16.81 31.47
CA ILE A 543 30.30 17.76 30.34
C ILE A 543 31.67 18.49 30.30
N LEU A 544 32.37 18.61 31.43
CA LEU A 544 33.59 19.40 31.54
C LEU A 544 34.71 19.01 30.54
N PRO A 545 34.95 17.72 30.23
CA PRO A 545 35.93 17.35 29.21
C PRO A 545 35.60 17.93 27.83
N TRP A 546 34.32 17.93 27.45
CA TRP A 546 33.86 18.49 26.16
C TRP A 546 33.99 20.01 26.12
N VAL A 547 33.67 20.69 27.23
CA VAL A 547 33.89 22.13 27.38
C VAL A 547 35.37 22.45 27.22
N THR A 548 36.23 21.71 27.90
CA THR A 548 37.69 21.91 27.83
C THR A 548 38.21 21.72 26.40
N LEU A 549 37.74 20.69 25.69
CA LEU A 549 38.09 20.45 24.28
C LEU A 549 37.61 21.58 23.37
N SER A 550 36.37 22.06 23.53
CA SER A 550 35.87 23.21 22.74
C SER A 550 36.71 24.46 22.97
N LEU A 551 37.05 24.77 24.22
CA LEU A 551 37.86 25.95 24.58
C LEU A 551 39.33 25.83 24.17
N GLN A 552 39.87 24.61 24.02
CA GLN A 552 41.22 24.37 23.50
C GLN A 552 41.30 24.49 21.98
N SER A 553 40.19 24.20 21.28
CA SER A 553 40.11 24.33 19.82
C SER A 553 39.93 25.76 19.33
N MET A 554 39.81 26.71 20.27
CA MET A 554 39.74 28.16 20.07
C MET A 554 41.11 28.82 20.29
#